data_AF-A0A9P6PBU3-F1
#
_entry.id   AF-A0A9P6PBU3-F1
#
_cell.length_a   1.000
_cell.length_b   1.000
_cell.length_c   1.000
_cell.angle_alpha   90.00
_cell.angle_beta   90.00
_cell.angle_gamma   90.00
#
_symmetry.space_group_name_H-M   'P 1'
#
loop_
_entity.id
_entity.type
_entity.pdbx_description
1 polymer ?
#
loop_
_entity_poly.entity_id
_entity_poly.type
_entity_poly.pdbx_seq_one_letter_code
_entity_poly.pdbx_strand_id
1 'polypeptide(L)' 'MLNKSHTELQQRTPVYRDPWAKREAWRKHPLFSKTSNFKTMFPGLGIATVAFTAYCGFEYFFLKDKKHH' A
#
# COMPACT_ATOMS: atom_id res chain seq x y z
N MET A 1 -18.55 29.70 -24.73
CA MET A 1 -17.84 29.36 -23.49
C MET A 1 -18.20 27.93 -23.12
N LEU A 2 -17.30 26.97 -23.37
CA LEU A 2 -17.53 25.53 -23.21
C LEU A 2 -16.77 25.02 -21.97
N ASN A 3 -17.41 25.05 -20.79
CA ASN A 3 -16.89 24.36 -19.61
C ASN A 3 -17.45 22.93 -19.60
N LYS A 4 -16.78 22.01 -20.32
CA LYS A 4 -16.97 20.58 -20.09
C LYS A 4 -15.99 20.17 -18.99
N SER A 5 -16.50 19.57 -17.92
CA SER A 5 -15.68 19.01 -16.85
C SER A 5 -14.71 17.98 -17.43
N HIS A 6 -13.47 17.93 -16.92
CA HIS A 6 -12.41 17.05 -17.44
C HIS A 6 -12.82 15.56 -17.49
N THR A 7 -13.81 15.16 -16.68
CA THR A 7 -14.41 13.82 -16.68
C THR A 7 -15.20 13.49 -17.95
N GLU A 8 -15.89 14.46 -18.55
CA GLU A 8 -16.68 14.29 -19.79
C GLU A 8 -15.78 14.06 -21.01
N LEU A 9 -14.56 14.63 -21.00
CA LEU A 9 -13.61 14.52 -22.11
C LEU A 9 -12.91 13.16 -22.15
N GLN A 10 -12.84 12.43 -21.02
CA GLN A 10 -12.19 11.12 -20.92
C GLN A 10 -13.09 9.93 -21.28
N GLN A 11 -14.40 10.14 -21.42
CA GLN A 11 -15.37 9.08 -21.68
C GLN A 11 -15.47 8.69 -23.17
N ARG A 12 -14.32 8.52 -23.84
CA ARG A 12 -14.23 8.07 -25.25
C ARG A 12 -13.93 6.58 -25.40
N THR A 13 -13.89 5.83 -24.31
CA THR A 13 -13.86 4.37 -24.36
C THR A 13 -15.24 3.85 -23.96
N PRO A 14 -15.93 3.06 -24.81
CA PRO A 14 -17.17 2.42 -24.39
C PRO A 14 -16.85 1.56 -23.15
N VAL A 15 -17.65 1.70 -22.09
CA VAL A 15 -17.51 0.88 -20.89
C VAL A 15 -17.82 -0.56 -21.29
N TYR A 16 -16.77 -1.32 -21.60
CA TYR A 16 -16.89 -2.74 -21.92
C TYR A 16 -17.35 -3.49 -20.66
N ARG A 17 -18.59 -3.97 -20.69
CA ARG A 17 -19.13 -4.85 -19.65
C ARG A 17 -18.96 -6.28 -20.12
N ASP A 18 -18.03 -6.99 -19.51
CA ASP A 18 -17.85 -8.42 -19.77
C ASP A 18 -19.15 -9.18 -19.41
N PRO A 19 -19.78 -9.88 -20.37
CA PRO A 19 -21.02 -10.62 -20.13
C PRO A 19 -20.83 -11.81 -19.17
N TRP A 20 -19.59 -12.27 -18.97
CA TRP A 20 -19.27 -13.39 -18.07
C TRP A 20 -18.75 -12.95 -16.71
N ALA A 21 -18.69 -11.65 -16.42
CA ALA A 21 -18.14 -11.13 -15.16
C ALA A 21 -18.84 -11.75 -13.92
N LYS A 22 -20.16 -11.99 -14.00
CA LYS A 22 -20.92 -12.67 -12.94
C LYS A 22 -20.54 -14.15 -12.80
N ARG A 23 -20.25 -14.83 -13.91
CA ARG A 23 -19.78 -16.22 -13.91
C ARG A 23 -18.34 -16.34 -13.42
N GLU A 24 -17.49 -15.34 -13.65
CA GLU A 24 -16.10 -15.33 -13.15
C GLU A 24 -15.97 -14.78 -11.73
N ALA A 25 -17.04 -14.25 -11.14
CA ALA A 25 -17.02 -13.65 -9.81
C ALA A 25 -16.54 -14.64 -8.73
N TRP A 26 -16.84 -15.94 -8.86
CA TRP A 26 -16.38 -16.96 -7.90
C TRP A 26 -14.85 -17.09 -7.84
N ARG A 27 -14.13 -16.75 -8.92
CA ARG A 27 -12.65 -16.77 -8.95
C ARG A 27 -12.04 -15.58 -8.22
N LYS A 28 -12.78 -14.48 -8.16
CA LYS A 28 -12.32 -13.22 -7.54
C LYS A 28 -12.59 -13.27 -6.04
N HIS A 29 -11.76 -14.03 -5.32
CA HIS A 29 -11.84 -14.07 -3.87
C HIS A 29 -11.10 -12.88 -3.24
N PRO A 30 -11.67 -12.18 -2.25
CA PRO A 30 -11.03 -11.03 -1.59
C PRO A 30 -9.69 -11.39 -0.92
N LEU A 31 -9.51 -12.64 -0.48
CA LEU A 31 -8.23 -13.12 0.08
C LEU A 31 -7.07 -13.07 -0.92
N PHE A 32 -7.36 -13.23 -2.22
CA PHE A 32 -6.36 -13.19 -3.30
C PHE A 32 -6.26 -11.82 -3.97
N SER A 33 -6.86 -10.78 -3.36
CA SER A 33 -6.71 -9.41 -3.85
C SER A 33 -5.25 -8.98 -3.78
N LYS A 34 -4.80 -8.17 -4.75
CA LYS A 34 -3.47 -7.54 -4.76
C LYS A 34 -3.15 -6.83 -3.43
N THR A 35 -4.16 -6.21 -2.83
CA THR A 35 -4.04 -5.52 -1.54
C THR A 35 -3.81 -6.47 -0.37
N SER A 36 -4.39 -7.68 -0.41
CA SER A 36 -4.17 -8.73 0.58
C SER A 36 -2.73 -9.24 0.49
N ASN A 37 -2.28 -9.54 -0.74
CA ASN A 37 -0.91 -10.01 -0.98
C ASN A 37 0.15 -8.99 -0.54
N PHE A 38 -0.09 -7.68 -0.73
CA PHE A 38 0.85 -6.65 -0.31
C PHE A 38 1.06 -6.61 1.22
N LYS A 39 0.01 -6.86 2.00
CA LYS A 39 0.09 -6.88 3.47
C LYS A 39 0.95 -8.04 3.99
N THR A 40 1.03 -9.15 3.25
CA THR A 40 1.83 -10.32 3.61
C THR A 40 3.23 -10.33 2.98
N MET A 41 3.61 -9.35 2.17
CA MET A 41 4.95 -9.32 1.53
C MET A 41 6.10 -9.19 2.54
N PHE A 42 5.87 -8.53 3.68
CA PHE A 42 6.92 -8.28 4.67
C PHE A 42 6.47 -8.67 6.08
N PRO A 43 6.41 -9.98 6.37
CA PRO A 43 6.09 -10.43 7.72
C PRO A 43 7.17 -9.90 8.67
N GLY A 44 6.77 -9.12 9.67
CA GLY A 44 7.67 -8.61 10.70
C GLY A 44 8.38 -7.29 10.39
N LEU A 45 8.13 -6.63 9.24
CA LEU A 45 8.72 -5.32 8.96
C LEU A 45 8.43 -4.30 10.08
N GLY A 46 7.20 -4.30 10.60
CA GLY A 46 6.82 -3.39 11.70
C GLY A 46 7.63 -3.62 12.97
N ILE A 47 7.85 -4.88 13.36
CA ILE A 47 8.62 -5.22 14.57
C ILE A 47 10.10 -4.86 14.35
N ALA A 48 10.64 -5.16 13.17
CA ALA A 48 12.01 -4.84 12.82
C ALA A 48 12.26 -3.33 12.84
N THR A 49 11.36 -2.53 12.24
CA THR A 49 11.46 -1.06 12.28
C THR A 49 11.43 -0.53 13.70
N VAL A 50 10.49 -1.00 14.54
CA VAL A 50 10.38 -0.57 15.94
C VAL A 50 11.64 -0.91 16.74
N ALA A 51 12.13 -2.15 16.62
CA ALA A 51 13.36 -2.58 17.31
C ALA A 51 14.57 -1.77 16.86
N PHE A 52 14.72 -1.53 15.55
CA PHE A 52 15.80 -0.73 14.99
C PHE A 52 15.75 0.72 15.49
N THR A 53 14.58 1.36 15.44
CA THR A 53 14.42 2.74 15.93
C THR A 53 14.69 2.84 17.44
N ALA A 54 14.24 1.87 18.24
CA ALA A 54 14.54 1.83 19.66
C ALA A 54 16.05 1.72 19.92
N TYR A 55 16.75 0.87 19.15
CA TYR A 55 18.20 0.73 19.23
C TYR A 55 18.93 2.03 18.86
N CYS A 56 18.61 2.63 17.71
CA CYS A 56 19.20 3.89 17.30
C CYS A 56 18.93 5.02 18.30
N GLY A 57 17.71 5.09 18.85
CA GLY A 57 17.36 6.04 19.90
C GLY A 57 18.18 5.80 21.15
N PHE A 58 18.30 4.56 21.61
CA PHE A 58 19.13 4.20 22.76
C PHE A 58 20.59 4.61 22.56
N GLU A 59 21.19 4.30 21.41
CA GLU A 59 22.54 4.73 21.10
C GLU A 59 22.68 6.27 21.08
N TYR A 60 21.72 6.96 20.47
CA TYR A 60 21.73 8.41 20.33
C TYR A 60 21.61 9.13 21.67
N PHE A 61 20.75 8.66 22.57
CA PHE A 61 20.51 9.30 23.88
C PHE A 61 21.48 8.84 24.97
N PHE A 62 21.80 7.54 25.05
CA PHE A 62 22.55 6.99 26.18
C PHE A 62 24.03 6.70 25.90
N LEU A 63 24.43 6.50 24.63
CA LEU A 63 25.84 6.22 24.28
C LEU A 63 26.60 7.46 23.81
N LYS A 64 25.93 8.52 23.32
CA LYS A 64 26.59 9.80 22.99
C LYS A 64 27.18 10.50 24.21
N ASP A 65 26.47 10.48 25.34
CA ASP A 65 26.90 11.14 26.57
C ASP A 65 28.20 10.55 27.16
N LYS A 66 28.53 9.30 26.82
CA LYS A 66 29.69 8.57 27.35
C LYS A 66 30.97 8.72 26.51
N LYS A 67 30.91 9.35 25.33
CA LYS A 67 32.04 9.44 24.37
C LYS A 67 32.83 10.76 24.47
N HIS A 68 32.59 11.58 25.49
CA HIS A 68 33.27 12.86 25.73
C HIS A 68 34.48 12.77 26.68
N HIS A 69 35.17 11.61 26.73
CA HIS A 69 36.48 11.46 27.38
C HIS A 69 37.55 11.12 26.34
#